data_AF-A0A8J7TTN1-F1
#
_entry.id   AF-A0A8J7TTN1-F1
#
_cell.length_a   1.000
_cell.length_b   1.000
_cell.length_c   1.000
_cell.angle_alpha   90.00
_cell.angle_beta   90.00
_cell.angle_gamma   90.00
#
_symmetry.space_group_name_H-M   'P 1'
#
loop_
_entity.id
_entity.type
_entity.pdbx_description
1 polymer ?
#
loop_
_entity_poly.entity_id
_entity_poly.type
_entity_poly.pdbx_seq_one_letter_code
_entity_poly.pdbx_strand_id
1 'polypeptide(L)'
;MNVRQPNKEAAARLKQARSLTELPRTIFAKKHKLSANSLAAWENGTSAFSEEVAENLASILSKEGIKVSAEWIMTGKGAAPIDLGVSSIQNSNFLPLSISDEEEFIWRATAAFKEFYKDSLMLVIYDDSALPFYKPGDHVAGKIIPHEQLAFITDEPLIVELENGGLMLRYIELTSEPDVYNLKAINPSSVLGSTIYDVKIKRAARINWMFRR
;
A
#
# COMPACT_ATOMS: atom_id res chain seq x y z
N MET A 1 -10.62 33.06 22.26
CA MET A 1 -9.90 32.23 21.26
C MET A 1 -10.73 32.20 19.99
N ASN A 2 -10.25 32.78 18.89
CA ASN A 2 -10.91 32.66 17.60
C ASN A 2 -10.74 31.22 17.10
N VAL A 3 -11.83 30.46 17.06
CA VAL A 3 -11.83 29.12 16.46
C VAL A 3 -11.66 29.31 14.95
N ARG A 4 -10.45 29.05 14.44
CA ARG A 4 -10.20 29.07 12.99
C ARG A 4 -11.08 27.99 12.35
N GLN A 5 -11.87 28.38 11.35
CA GLN A 5 -12.71 27.43 10.61
C GLN A 5 -11.83 26.53 9.72
N PRO A 6 -12.24 25.27 9.46
CA PRO A 6 -11.52 24.39 8.56
C PRO A 6 -11.44 25.00 7.15
N ASN A 7 -10.23 25.03 6.58
CA ASN A 7 -10.00 25.56 5.24
C ASN A 7 -9.56 24.42 4.31
N LYS A 8 -10.45 24.05 3.38
CA LYS A 8 -10.22 22.95 2.42
C LYS A 8 -9.06 23.24 1.46
N GLU A 9 -8.83 24.50 1.10
CA GLU A 9 -7.72 24.89 0.22
C GLU A 9 -6.37 24.77 0.94
N ALA A 10 -6.32 25.18 2.21
CA ALA A 10 -5.12 25.02 3.04
C ALA A 10 -4.81 23.53 3.30
N ALA A 11 -5.85 22.72 3.51
CA ALA A 11 -5.74 21.27 3.62
C ALA A 11 -5.15 20.64 2.35
N ALA A 12 -5.66 21.03 1.18
CA ALA A 12 -5.16 20.55 -0.12
C ALA A 12 -3.68 20.93 -0.35
N ARG A 13 -3.29 22.16 0.00
CA ARG A 13 -1.88 22.61 -0.10
C ARG A 13 -0.95 21.85 0.83
N LEU A 14 -1.36 21.60 2.06
CA LEU A 14 -0.58 20.78 2.99
C LEU A 14 -0.36 19.37 2.44
N LYS A 15 -1.44 18.74 1.95
CA LYS A 15 -1.39 17.42 1.32
C LYS A 15 -0.47 17.40 0.09
N GLN A 16 -0.54 18.44 -0.74
CA GLN A 16 0.34 18.61 -1.90
C GLN A 16 1.81 18.66 -1.48
N ALA A 17 2.15 19.51 -0.51
CA ALA A 17 3.53 19.66 -0.04
C ALA A 17 4.06 18.36 0.60
N ARG A 18 3.24 17.64 1.39
CA ARG A 18 3.63 16.34 1.95
C ARG A 18 3.82 15.29 0.86
N SER A 19 2.98 15.27 -0.17
CA SER A 19 3.07 14.25 -1.24
C SER A 19 4.41 14.30 -1.98
N LEU A 20 5.09 15.46 -2.00
CA LEU A 20 6.44 15.59 -2.56
C LEU A 20 7.52 14.86 -1.75
N THR A 21 7.27 14.53 -0.48
CA THR A 21 8.21 13.73 0.33
C THR A 21 8.21 12.26 -0.05
N GLU A 22 7.25 11.81 -0.89
CA GLU A 22 7.01 10.40 -1.23
C GLU A 22 6.77 9.47 -0.03
N LEU A 23 6.65 10.02 1.18
CA LEU A 23 6.36 9.26 2.39
C LEU A 23 4.84 9.14 2.59
N PRO A 24 4.31 7.93 2.81
CA PRO A 24 2.92 7.74 3.19
C PRO A 24 2.60 8.51 4.47
N ARG A 25 1.38 9.07 4.59
CA ARG A 25 1.00 9.97 5.70
C ARG A 25 1.27 9.38 7.09
N THR A 26 1.02 8.07 7.28
CA THR A 26 1.26 7.37 8.56
C THR A 26 2.75 7.24 8.87
N ILE A 27 3.58 6.98 7.85
CA ILE A 27 5.03 6.90 7.98
C ILE A 27 5.61 8.29 8.24
N PHE A 28 5.16 9.31 7.50
CA PHE A 28 5.52 10.71 7.73
C PHE A 28 5.17 11.15 9.16
N ALA A 29 3.95 10.87 9.62
CA ALA A 29 3.53 11.18 10.98
C ALA A 29 4.39 10.48 12.03
N LYS A 30 4.67 9.18 11.86
CA LYS A 30 5.52 8.41 12.77
C LYS A 30 6.96 8.92 12.78
N LYS A 31 7.55 9.18 11.61
CA LYS A 31 8.94 9.69 11.45
C LYS A 31 9.14 11.02 12.17
N HIS A 32 8.15 11.91 12.09
CA HIS A 32 8.23 13.25 12.67
C HIS A 32 7.47 13.42 13.99
N LYS A 33 7.04 12.31 14.61
CA LYS A 33 6.31 12.30 15.90
C LYS A 33 5.05 13.19 15.89
N LEU A 34 4.36 13.24 14.76
CA LEU A 34 3.06 13.90 14.62
C LEU A 34 1.94 12.91 14.97
N SER A 35 0.83 13.42 15.48
CA SER A 35 -0.40 12.63 15.61
C SER A 35 -0.95 12.32 14.22
N ALA A 36 -1.02 11.03 13.87
CA ALA A 36 -1.59 10.57 12.61
C ALA A 36 -3.05 11.04 12.43
N ASN A 37 -3.81 11.09 13.53
CA ASN A 37 -5.19 11.57 13.53
C ASN A 37 -5.25 13.09 13.27
N SER A 38 -4.35 13.87 13.85
CA SER A 38 -4.32 15.31 13.64
C SER A 38 -3.89 15.66 12.21
N LEU A 39 -2.88 14.98 11.69
CA LEU A 39 -2.42 15.17 10.31
C LEU A 39 -3.50 14.77 9.30
N ALA A 40 -4.20 13.66 9.53
CA ALA A 40 -5.35 13.28 8.71
C ALA A 40 -6.48 14.31 8.78
N ALA A 41 -6.77 14.82 9.98
CA ALA A 41 -7.83 15.81 10.16
C ALA A 41 -7.53 17.14 9.43
N TRP A 42 -6.26 17.56 9.43
CA TRP A 42 -5.78 18.74 8.70
C TRP A 42 -5.77 18.53 7.18
N GLU A 43 -5.26 17.41 6.67
CA GLU A 43 -5.22 17.13 5.22
C GLU A 43 -6.60 16.89 4.62
N ASN A 44 -7.56 16.38 5.41
CA ASN A 44 -8.94 16.21 4.99
C ASN A 44 -9.79 17.48 5.16
N GLY A 45 -9.22 18.55 5.73
CA GLY A 45 -9.93 19.80 5.99
C GLY A 45 -11.08 19.66 6.99
N THR A 46 -11.00 18.66 7.88
CA THR A 46 -11.99 18.45 8.96
C THR A 46 -11.66 19.27 10.21
N SER A 47 -10.40 19.66 10.37
CA SER A 47 -9.94 20.59 11.41
C SER A 47 -9.02 21.67 10.81
N ALA A 48 -9.03 22.84 11.43
CA ALA A 48 -8.05 23.88 11.13
C ALA A 48 -6.75 23.64 11.90
N PHE A 49 -5.64 24.16 11.37
CA PHE A 49 -4.36 24.20 12.06
C PHE A 49 -3.92 25.64 12.33
N SER A 50 -3.14 25.83 13.40
CA SER A 50 -2.57 27.13 13.77
C SER A 50 -1.39 27.48 12.87
N GLU A 51 -0.98 28.74 12.92
CA GLU A 51 0.23 29.22 12.24
C GLU A 51 1.49 28.55 12.76
N GLU A 52 1.59 28.35 14.08
CA GLU A 52 2.65 27.56 14.73
C GLU A 52 2.73 26.13 14.17
N VAL A 53 1.58 25.48 13.94
CA VAL A 53 1.55 24.15 13.32
C VAL A 53 2.02 24.21 11.86
N ALA A 54 1.63 25.25 11.10
CA ALA A 54 2.08 25.45 9.74
C ALA A 54 3.59 25.70 9.63
N GLU A 55 4.17 26.46 10.56
CA GLU A 55 5.62 26.68 10.69
C GLU A 55 6.37 25.40 11.01
N ASN A 56 5.86 24.61 11.97
CA ASN A 56 6.43 23.32 12.31
C ASN A 56 6.39 22.35 11.11
N LEU A 57 5.27 22.30 10.38
CA LEU A 57 5.14 21.48 9.17
C LEU A 57 6.09 21.93 8.06
N ALA A 58 6.25 23.24 7.84
CA ALA A 58 7.22 23.77 6.89
C ALA A 58 8.67 23.42 7.26
N SER A 59 9.02 23.45 8.55
CA SER A 59 10.32 23.01 9.05
C SER A 59 10.55 21.52 8.83
N ILE A 60 9.54 20.69 9.11
CA ILE A 60 9.60 19.25 8.87
C ILE A 60 9.78 18.94 7.38
N LEU A 61 8.99 19.57 6.51
CA LEU A 61 9.08 19.39 5.06
C LEU A 61 10.44 19.83 4.53
N SER A 62 11.00 20.91 5.06
CA SER A 62 12.35 21.36 4.72
C SER A 62 13.43 20.33 5.08
N LYS A 63 13.25 19.56 6.17
CA LYS A 63 14.17 18.46 6.53
C LYS A 63 14.08 17.27 5.58
N GLU A 64 12.92 17.08 4.94
CA GLU A 64 12.69 16.08 3.90
C GLU A 64 13.05 16.61 2.50
N GLY A 65 13.75 17.74 2.41
CA GLY A 65 14.19 18.32 1.13
C GLY A 65 13.12 19.16 0.42
N ILE A 66 11.94 19.35 1.01
CA ILE A 66 10.85 20.13 0.41
C ILE A 66 10.87 21.57 0.94
N LYS A 67 11.23 22.51 0.08
CA LYS A 67 11.20 23.94 0.40
C LYS A 67 9.78 24.48 0.27
N VAL A 68 9.16 24.83 1.39
CA VAL A 68 7.81 25.40 1.44
C VAL A 68 7.68 26.37 2.62
N SER A 69 6.88 27.43 2.48
CA SER A 69 6.59 28.38 3.57
C SER A 69 5.27 28.08 4.25
N ALA A 70 5.17 28.41 5.55
CA ALA A 70 3.92 28.33 6.30
C ALA A 70 2.82 29.22 5.69
N GLU A 71 3.20 30.40 5.19
CA GLU A 71 2.29 31.31 4.49
C GLU A 71 1.70 30.67 3.23
N TRP A 72 2.51 29.95 2.46
CA TRP A 72 2.03 29.24 1.27
C TRP A 72 1.09 28.10 1.68
N ILE A 73 1.42 27.30 2.69
CA ILE A 73 0.53 26.24 3.18
C ILE A 73 -0.83 26.81 3.60
N MET A 74 -0.84 27.89 4.37
CA MET A 74 -2.07 28.47 4.93
C MET A 74 -2.88 29.29 3.94
N THR A 75 -2.25 30.04 3.05
CA THR A 75 -2.91 31.06 2.21
C THR A 75 -2.64 30.93 0.72
N GLY A 76 -1.62 30.16 0.33
CA GLY A 76 -1.21 29.98 -1.07
C GLY A 76 -0.42 31.16 -1.62
N LYS A 77 -0.14 32.16 -0.80
CA LYS A 77 0.75 33.28 -1.15
C LYS A 77 2.20 32.85 -1.01
N GLY A 78 3.03 33.22 -1.98
CA GLY A 78 4.44 32.85 -2.04
C GLY A 78 4.73 31.73 -3.03
N ALA A 79 5.97 31.21 -2.98
CA ALA A 79 6.42 30.15 -3.88
C ALA A 79 5.77 28.81 -3.53
N ALA A 80 5.32 28.09 -4.56
CA ALA A 80 4.87 26.70 -4.45
C ALA A 80 5.99 25.80 -3.90
N PRO A 81 5.66 24.67 -3.26
CA PRO A 81 6.64 23.77 -2.69
C PRO A 81 7.55 23.21 -3.78
N ILE A 82 8.86 23.26 -3.55
CA ILE A 82 9.88 22.77 -4.47
C ILE A 82 10.63 21.64 -3.79
N ASP A 83 10.71 20.49 -4.45
CA ASP A 83 11.64 19.43 -4.07
C ASP A 83 13.07 19.83 -4.44
N LEU A 84 13.94 19.96 -3.43
CA LEU A 84 15.35 20.30 -3.58
C LEU A 84 16.23 19.06 -3.84
N GLY A 85 15.64 17.87 -3.99
CA GLY A 85 16.28 16.68 -4.54
C GLY A 85 17.38 16.09 -3.66
N VAL A 86 17.34 16.30 -2.34
CA VAL A 86 18.38 15.77 -1.45
C VAL A 86 18.04 14.34 -1.02
N SER A 87 18.28 13.39 -1.93
CA SER A 87 18.16 11.91 -1.82
C SER A 87 16.71 11.39 -1.91
N SER A 88 16.28 10.53 -2.83
CA SER A 88 16.97 9.56 -3.69
C SER A 88 16.06 9.06 -4.83
N ILE A 89 16.57 9.08 -6.07
CA ILE A 89 16.24 8.20 -7.22
C ILE A 89 14.84 8.32 -7.88
N GLN A 90 14.84 9.12 -8.96
CA GLN A 90 14.26 8.91 -10.30
C GLN A 90 12.73 8.98 -10.58
N ASN A 91 12.41 10.01 -11.38
CA ASN A 91 11.54 10.01 -12.57
C ASN A 91 10.05 9.68 -12.41
N SER A 92 9.19 10.69 -12.55
CA SER A 92 8.62 11.08 -13.85
C SER A 92 7.48 12.10 -13.71
N ASN A 93 7.39 12.99 -14.69
CA ASN A 93 6.30 13.95 -14.86
C ASN A 93 4.96 13.23 -15.07
N PHE A 94 4.14 13.15 -14.02
CA PHE A 94 2.69 12.95 -14.14
C PHE A 94 2.01 13.85 -13.11
N LEU A 95 1.07 14.68 -13.57
CA LEU A 95 0.12 15.38 -12.70
C LEU A 95 -0.62 14.32 -11.86
N PRO A 96 -0.40 14.22 -10.53
CA PRO A 96 -1.04 13.19 -9.75
C PRO A 96 -2.35 13.75 -9.19
N LEU A 97 -3.47 13.20 -9.68
CA LEU A 97 -4.59 12.93 -8.78
C LEU A 97 -4.02 12.15 -7.60
N SER A 98 -4.26 12.64 -6.38
CA SER A 98 -3.36 12.43 -5.25
C SER A 98 -3.16 10.95 -4.91
N ILE A 99 -1.92 10.48 -5.11
CA ILE A 99 -1.36 9.19 -4.65
C ILE A 99 -1.75 8.90 -3.19
N SER A 100 -1.90 9.96 -2.38
CA SER A 100 -2.34 9.93 -0.98
C SER A 100 -3.74 9.38 -0.74
N ASP A 101 -4.72 9.62 -1.62
CA ASP A 101 -6.09 9.11 -1.40
C ASP A 101 -6.19 7.64 -1.79
N GLU A 102 -5.39 7.21 -2.76
CA GLU A 102 -5.36 5.84 -3.24
C GLU A 102 -4.62 4.91 -2.29
N GLU A 103 -3.43 5.29 -1.81
CA GLU A 103 -2.72 4.50 -0.80
C GLU A 103 -3.52 4.43 0.51
N GLU A 104 -4.21 5.52 0.87
CA GLU A 104 -5.11 5.51 2.02
C GLU A 104 -6.36 4.68 1.75
N PHE A 105 -6.91 4.67 0.55
CA PHE A 105 -8.02 3.80 0.17
C PHE A 105 -7.60 2.32 0.18
N ILE A 106 -6.44 1.98 -0.38
CA ILE A 106 -5.87 0.63 -0.37
C ILE A 106 -5.55 0.23 1.06
N TRP A 107 -4.95 1.10 1.87
CA TRP A 107 -4.68 0.83 3.28
C TRP A 107 -5.97 0.67 4.07
N ARG A 108 -6.99 1.52 3.87
CA ARG A 108 -8.29 1.40 4.55
C ARG A 108 -9.05 0.17 4.11
N ALA A 109 -9.03 -0.18 2.82
CA ALA A 109 -9.59 -1.41 2.29
C ALA A 109 -8.84 -2.63 2.86
N THR A 110 -7.51 -2.58 2.93
CA THR A 110 -6.66 -3.65 3.48
C THR A 110 -6.80 -3.79 4.99
N ALA A 111 -6.89 -2.68 5.73
CA ALA A 111 -7.09 -2.66 7.17
C ALA A 111 -8.50 -3.12 7.52
N ALA A 112 -9.52 -2.65 6.80
CA ALA A 112 -10.88 -3.15 6.92
C ALA A 112 -10.97 -4.64 6.58
N PHE A 113 -10.26 -5.11 5.55
CA PHE A 113 -10.22 -6.54 5.19
C PHE A 113 -9.51 -7.37 6.27
N LYS A 114 -8.40 -6.90 6.84
CA LYS A 114 -7.69 -7.55 7.96
C LYS A 114 -8.52 -7.56 9.25
N GLU A 115 -9.28 -6.51 9.53
CA GLU A 115 -10.20 -6.48 10.68
C GLU A 115 -11.45 -7.34 10.47
N PHE A 116 -11.99 -7.41 9.25
CA PHE A 116 -13.17 -8.23 8.92
C PHE A 116 -12.84 -9.72 8.75
N TYR A 117 -11.65 -10.06 8.26
CA TYR A 117 -11.23 -11.43 7.97
C TYR A 117 -9.93 -11.77 8.71
N LYS A 118 -10.08 -12.14 9.99
CA LYS A 118 -9.00 -12.79 10.77
C LYS A 118 -8.37 -13.99 10.04
N ASP A 119 -9.15 -14.64 9.18
CA ASP A 119 -8.74 -15.80 8.39
C ASP A 119 -8.59 -15.42 6.90
N SER A 120 -7.66 -14.51 6.60
CA SER A 120 -7.37 -14.13 5.21
C SER A 120 -5.87 -14.04 4.89
N LEU A 121 -5.55 -14.23 3.61
CA LEU A 121 -4.24 -13.93 3.03
C LEU A 121 -4.38 -12.84 1.98
N MET A 122 -3.35 -12.00 1.87
CA MET A 122 -3.25 -10.94 0.86
C MET A 122 -1.85 -10.94 0.26
N LEU A 123 -1.79 -10.90 -1.07
CA LEU A 123 -0.57 -10.93 -1.85
C LEU A 123 -0.59 -9.80 -2.88
N VAL A 124 0.56 -9.12 -3.02
CA VAL A 124 0.83 -8.26 -4.17
C VAL A 124 1.62 -9.07 -5.18
N ILE A 125 1.20 -9.08 -6.43
CA ILE A 125 1.91 -9.79 -7.51
C ILE A 125 3.12 -8.95 -7.90
N TYR A 126 4.32 -9.54 -7.89
CA TYR A 126 5.57 -8.85 -8.23
C TYR A 126 6.24 -9.37 -9.50
N ASP A 127 5.86 -10.57 -9.95
CA ASP A 127 6.50 -11.28 -11.05
C ASP A 127 5.52 -11.67 -12.16
N ASP A 128 6.05 -12.37 -13.17
CA ASP A 128 5.31 -12.83 -14.33
C ASP A 128 4.61 -14.19 -14.11
N SER A 129 4.71 -14.80 -12.93
CA SER A 129 4.24 -16.16 -12.67
C SER A 129 2.72 -16.30 -12.68
N ALA A 130 2.02 -15.18 -12.50
CA ALA A 130 0.57 -15.13 -12.46
C ALA A 130 -0.07 -14.63 -13.77
N LEU A 131 0.74 -14.34 -14.80
CA LEU A 131 0.24 -13.96 -16.12
C LEU A 131 -0.53 -15.11 -16.81
N PRO A 132 -1.44 -14.80 -17.75
CA PRO A 132 -1.87 -13.45 -18.17
C PRO A 132 -2.93 -12.84 -17.26
N PHE A 133 -3.44 -13.60 -16.28
CA PHE A 133 -4.62 -13.22 -15.52
C PHE A 133 -4.33 -12.18 -14.44
N TYR A 134 -3.16 -12.24 -13.83
CA TYR A 134 -2.69 -11.28 -12.84
C TYR A 134 -1.34 -10.69 -13.27
N LYS A 135 -1.21 -9.37 -13.13
CA LYS A 135 -0.06 -8.60 -13.56
C LYS A 135 0.72 -8.11 -12.34
N PRO A 136 2.05 -7.88 -12.48
CA PRO A 136 2.81 -7.16 -11.47
C PRO A 136 2.09 -5.86 -11.04
N GLY A 137 1.94 -5.68 -9.73
CA GLY A 137 1.19 -4.58 -9.11
C GLY A 137 -0.26 -4.92 -8.71
N ASP A 138 -0.84 -6.02 -9.20
CA ASP A 138 -2.17 -6.46 -8.76
C ASP A 138 -2.15 -6.87 -7.29
N HIS A 139 -3.22 -6.51 -6.58
CA HIS A 139 -3.46 -6.92 -5.20
C HIS A 139 -4.53 -7.99 -5.20
N VAL A 140 -4.22 -9.16 -4.65
CA VAL A 140 -5.16 -10.26 -4.51
C VAL A 140 -5.32 -10.61 -3.04
N ALA A 141 -6.55 -10.87 -2.63
CA ALA A 141 -6.85 -11.32 -1.29
C ALA A 141 -7.90 -12.43 -1.29
N GLY A 142 -7.82 -13.26 -0.27
CA GLY A 142 -8.63 -14.46 -0.19
C GLY A 142 -8.89 -14.89 1.23
N LYS A 143 -9.98 -15.64 1.41
CA LYS A 143 -10.27 -16.29 2.68
C LYS A 143 -9.47 -17.59 2.79
N ILE A 144 -8.84 -17.79 3.95
CA ILE A 144 -8.12 -19.02 4.26
C ILE A 144 -9.11 -20.18 4.22
N ILE A 145 -8.71 -21.25 3.55
CA ILE A 145 -9.47 -22.49 3.46
C ILE A 145 -8.91 -23.52 4.47
N PRO A 146 -9.75 -24.41 5.01
CA PRO A 146 -9.27 -25.52 5.84
C PRO A 146 -8.27 -26.38 5.07
N HIS A 147 -7.24 -26.86 5.77
CA HIS A 147 -6.13 -27.60 5.15
C HIS A 147 -6.62 -28.88 4.46
N GLU A 148 -7.59 -29.57 5.04
CA GLU A 148 -8.20 -30.76 4.43
C GLU A 148 -8.85 -30.50 3.07
N GLN A 149 -9.19 -29.25 2.74
CA GLN A 149 -9.79 -28.90 1.45
C GLN A 149 -8.76 -28.74 0.33
N LEU A 150 -7.48 -28.57 0.64
CA LEU A 150 -6.43 -28.32 -0.36
C LEU A 150 -6.33 -29.43 -1.38
N ALA A 151 -6.42 -30.68 -0.94
CA ALA A 151 -6.32 -31.84 -1.82
C ALA A 151 -7.46 -31.94 -2.85
N PHE A 152 -8.55 -31.21 -2.64
CA PHE A 152 -9.72 -31.21 -3.53
C PHE A 152 -9.75 -30.03 -4.50
N ILE A 153 -8.82 -29.08 -4.38
CA ILE A 153 -8.78 -27.86 -5.20
C ILE A 153 -7.58 -27.92 -6.12
N THR A 154 -7.83 -28.28 -7.38
CA THR A 154 -6.80 -28.44 -8.41
C THR A 154 -7.08 -27.61 -9.67
N ASP A 155 -8.27 -27.04 -9.78
CA ASP A 155 -8.79 -26.34 -10.96
C ASP A 155 -8.63 -24.81 -10.90
N GLU A 156 -8.17 -24.28 -9.77
CA GLU A 156 -7.98 -22.84 -9.57
C GLU A 156 -6.67 -22.54 -8.82
N PRO A 157 -6.09 -21.35 -9.03
CA PRO A 157 -4.89 -20.95 -8.31
C PRO A 157 -5.26 -20.38 -6.93
N LEU A 158 -4.42 -20.69 -5.95
CA LEU A 158 -4.59 -20.28 -4.56
C LEU A 158 -3.46 -19.35 -4.12
N ILE A 159 -3.77 -18.43 -3.22
CA ILE A 159 -2.73 -17.70 -2.48
C ILE A 159 -2.18 -18.67 -1.44
N VAL A 160 -0.93 -19.07 -1.58
CA VAL A 160 -0.29 -20.06 -0.71
C VAL A 160 0.79 -19.39 0.13
N GLU A 161 0.75 -19.64 1.43
CA GLU A 161 1.82 -19.33 2.38
C GLU A 161 2.58 -20.62 2.71
N LEU A 162 3.87 -20.61 2.43
CA LEU A 162 4.78 -21.70 2.77
C LEU A 162 5.22 -21.63 4.23
N GLU A 163 5.75 -22.72 4.77
CA GLU A 163 6.32 -22.76 6.13
C GLU A 163 7.46 -21.77 6.35
N ASN A 164 8.22 -21.44 5.30
CA ASN A 164 9.28 -20.42 5.36
C ASN A 164 8.75 -18.97 5.33
N GLY A 165 7.43 -18.77 5.29
CA GLY A 165 6.78 -17.47 5.22
C GLY A 165 6.66 -16.89 3.80
N GLY A 166 7.14 -17.60 2.78
CA GLY A 166 6.97 -17.20 1.38
C GLY A 166 5.49 -17.20 0.98
N LEU A 167 5.05 -16.16 0.29
CA LEU A 167 3.66 -15.99 -0.16
C LEU A 167 3.63 -15.87 -1.69
N MET A 168 2.77 -16.64 -2.35
CA MET A 168 2.69 -16.68 -3.81
C MET A 168 1.31 -17.13 -4.31
N LEU A 169 1.04 -16.93 -5.60
CA LEU A 169 -0.19 -17.37 -6.25
C LEU A 169 0.12 -18.50 -7.22
N ARG A 170 -0.35 -19.72 -6.92
CA ARG A 170 0.00 -20.95 -7.65
C ARG A 170 -1.14 -21.95 -7.66
N TYR A 171 -1.18 -22.81 -8.68
CA TYR A 171 -1.96 -24.05 -8.64
C TYR A 171 -1.28 -25.06 -7.73
N ILE A 172 -2.09 -25.84 -7.01
CA ILE A 172 -1.61 -26.92 -6.16
C ILE A 172 -1.76 -28.24 -6.92
N GLU A 173 -0.67 -29.01 -7.00
CA GLU A 173 -0.64 -30.36 -7.54
C GLU A 173 -0.24 -31.33 -6.42
N LEU A 174 -0.99 -32.43 -6.29
CA LEU A 174 -0.73 -33.47 -5.29
C LEU A 174 0.55 -34.24 -5.60
N THR A 175 1.27 -34.64 -4.56
CA THR A 175 2.39 -35.58 -4.66
C THR A 175 2.00 -36.96 -4.10
N SER A 176 2.92 -37.92 -4.16
CA SER A 176 2.76 -39.21 -3.50
C SER A 176 2.84 -39.13 -1.97
N GLU A 177 3.41 -38.05 -1.42
CA GLU A 177 3.53 -37.85 0.02
C GLU A 177 2.37 -36.99 0.57
N PRO A 178 1.73 -37.40 1.68
CA PRO A 178 0.71 -36.59 2.35
C PRO A 178 1.27 -35.23 2.77
N ASP A 179 0.48 -34.17 2.62
CA ASP A 179 0.82 -32.78 2.98
C ASP A 179 2.04 -32.19 2.25
N VAL A 180 2.48 -32.83 1.17
CA VAL A 180 3.52 -32.35 0.28
C VAL A 180 2.91 -32.10 -1.08
N TYR A 181 3.17 -30.91 -1.62
CA TYR A 181 2.54 -30.42 -2.83
C TYR A 181 3.56 -29.87 -3.80
N ASN A 182 3.22 -29.93 -5.09
CA ASN A 182 3.90 -29.17 -6.13
C ASN A 182 3.11 -27.89 -6.40
N LEU A 183 3.80 -26.77 -6.59
CA LEU A 183 3.20 -25.47 -6.87
C LEU A 183 3.52 -25.04 -8.29
N LYS A 184 2.48 -24.90 -9.10
CA LYS A 184 2.62 -24.54 -10.51
C LYS A 184 2.20 -23.10 -10.77
N ALA A 185 3.03 -22.38 -11.51
CA ALA A 185 2.76 -21.04 -12.02
C ALA A 185 1.49 -21.06 -12.86
N ILE A 186 0.76 -19.94 -12.82
CA ILE A 186 -0.31 -19.74 -13.78
C ILE A 186 0.28 -19.52 -15.18
N ASN A 187 1.41 -18.81 -15.25
CA ASN A 187 2.21 -18.65 -16.46
C ASN A 187 3.26 -19.76 -16.56
N PRO A 188 3.10 -20.75 -17.45
CA PRO A 188 4.07 -21.83 -17.62
C PRO A 188 5.41 -21.36 -18.20
N SER A 189 5.44 -20.16 -18.78
CA SER A 189 6.64 -19.54 -19.36
C SER A 189 7.31 -18.54 -18.42
N SER A 190 6.94 -18.53 -17.13
CA SER A 190 7.53 -17.64 -16.13
C SER A 190 9.04 -17.80 -16.03
N VAL A 191 9.76 -16.68 -16.02
CA VAL A 191 11.23 -16.64 -15.95
C VAL A 191 11.75 -17.19 -14.62
N LEU A 192 10.99 -17.04 -13.53
CA LEU A 192 11.36 -17.48 -12.18
C LEU A 192 11.12 -18.97 -11.93
N GLY A 193 10.63 -19.71 -12.93
CA GLY A 193 10.35 -21.13 -12.85
C GLY A 193 8.86 -21.43 -12.78
N SER A 194 8.45 -22.40 -13.60
CA SER A 194 7.06 -22.80 -13.77
C SER A 194 6.53 -23.67 -12.65
N THR A 195 7.38 -24.50 -12.01
CA THR A 195 6.95 -25.40 -10.94
C THR A 195 7.96 -25.42 -9.80
N ILE A 196 7.45 -25.35 -8.57
CA ILE A 196 8.20 -25.57 -7.33
C ILE A 196 7.76 -26.91 -6.78
N TYR A 197 8.72 -27.79 -6.49
CA TYR A 197 8.43 -29.17 -6.11
C TYR A 197 8.53 -29.40 -4.61
N ASP A 198 7.77 -30.38 -4.13
CA ASP A 198 7.88 -30.98 -2.79
C ASP A 198 7.86 -29.97 -1.64
N VAL A 199 6.87 -29.07 -1.66
CA VAL A 199 6.71 -28.03 -0.64
C VAL A 199 5.61 -28.34 0.35
N LYS A 200 5.80 -27.87 1.58
CA LYS A 200 4.77 -27.86 2.63
C LYS A 200 4.07 -26.51 2.66
N ILE A 201 2.76 -26.55 2.58
CA ILE A 201 1.89 -25.38 2.63
C ILE A 201 1.44 -25.20 4.07
N LYS A 202 1.72 -24.03 4.64
CA LYS A 202 1.31 -23.66 6.00
C LYS A 202 -0.16 -23.24 6.01
N ARG A 203 -0.55 -22.40 5.04
CA ARG A 203 -1.91 -21.91 4.83
C ARG A 203 -2.15 -21.65 3.36
N ALA A 204 -3.39 -21.76 2.90
CA ALA A 204 -3.77 -21.25 1.59
C ALA A 204 -5.13 -20.56 1.65
N ALA A 205 -5.37 -19.70 0.67
CA ALA A 205 -6.60 -18.93 0.56
C ALA A 205 -7.12 -18.91 -0.87
N ARG A 206 -8.44 -19.07 -1.00
CA ARG A 206 -9.16 -18.91 -2.26
C ARG A 206 -9.29 -17.43 -2.58
N ILE A 207 -8.99 -17.01 -3.80
CA ILE A 207 -9.10 -15.60 -4.17
C ILE A 207 -10.58 -15.21 -4.18
N ASN A 208 -10.93 -14.22 -3.36
CA ASN A 208 -12.29 -13.66 -3.31
C ASN A 208 -12.31 -12.19 -3.73
N TRP A 209 -11.13 -11.56 -3.83
CA TRP A 209 -11.00 -10.15 -4.13
C TRP A 209 -9.73 -9.90 -4.93
N MET A 210 -9.86 -9.07 -5.96
CA MET A 210 -8.75 -8.57 -6.76
C MET A 210 -8.92 -7.07 -6.94
N PHE A 211 -7.83 -6.33 -6.80
CA PHE A 211 -7.75 -4.91 -7.10
C PHE A 211 -6.60 -4.67 -8.07
N ARG A 212 -6.94 -4.00 -9.17
CA ARG A 212 -6.03 -3.61 -10.26
C ARG A 212 -6.27 -2.13 -10.56
N ARG A 213 -5.19 -1.38 -10.75
CA ARG A 213 -5.23 0.00 -11.26
C ARG A 213 -5.60 0.02 -12.75
#